data_AF-A0A6V7PBA3-F1
#
_entry.id   AF-A0A6V7PBA3-F1
#
_cell.length_a   1.000
_cell.length_b   1.000
_cell.length_c   1.000
_cell.angle_alpha   90.00
_cell.angle_beta   90.00
_cell.angle_gamma   90.00
#
_symmetry.space_group_name_H-M   'P 1'
#
loop_
_entity.id
_entity.type
_entity.pdbx_description
1 polymer ?
#
loop_
_entity_poly.entity_id
_entity_poly.type
_entity_poly.pdbx_seq_one_letter_code
_entity_poly.pdbx_strand_id
1 'polypeptide(L)'
;MCCSCRAEWNSLCWWRGPRHYCMDTTSGKVAYSIQDAHSSRIKGLVAFKSRSDDPEASNFVVSASSDGFIRVWDVRMTTKDKPTPLAEANTKSRLTCLAGSSLRM
;
A
#
# COMPACT_ATOMS: atom_id res chain seq x y z
N MET A 1 -12.77 9.66 4.45
CA MET A 1 -12.04 8.61 3.72
C MET A 1 -10.94 9.24 2.89
N CYS A 2 -9.90 8.50 2.53
CA CYS A 2 -9.05 8.90 1.43
C CYS A 2 -8.79 7.63 0.61
N CYS A 3 -8.70 7.79 -0.71
CA CYS A 3 -8.75 6.72 -1.70
C CYS A 3 -7.62 7.03 -2.69
N SER A 4 -6.83 6.02 -3.04
CA SER A 4 -5.78 6.16 -4.05
C SER A 4 -6.15 5.28 -5.23
N CYS A 5 -6.30 5.89 -6.40
CA CYS A 5 -6.58 5.21 -7.66
C CYS A 5 -5.45 5.56 -8.62
N ARG A 6 -4.77 4.55 -9.17
CA ARG A 6 -3.74 4.76 -10.19
C ARG A 6 -4.17 4.05 -11.45
N ALA A 7 -4.45 4.83 -12.50
CA ALA A 7 -5.02 4.36 -13.76
C ALA A 7 -4.20 3.26 -14.45
N GLU A 8 -2.88 3.21 -14.20
CA GLU A 8 -1.97 2.20 -14.78
C GLU A 8 -2.18 0.78 -14.22
N TRP A 9 -2.97 0.60 -13.16
CA TRP A 9 -3.03 -0.65 -12.41
C TRP A 9 -4.36 -1.38 -12.44
N ASN A 10 -5.41 -0.80 -13.07
CA ASN A 10 -6.78 -1.27 -12.91
C ASN A 10 -7.08 -1.68 -11.46
N SER A 11 -6.62 -0.91 -10.47
CA SER A 11 -6.84 -1.24 -9.06
C SER A 11 -7.10 0.00 -8.22
N LEU A 12 -8.05 -0.15 -7.30
CA LEU A 12 -8.53 0.87 -6.39
C LEU A 12 -8.15 0.47 -4.96
N CYS A 13 -7.37 1.31 -4.29
CA CYS A 13 -7.01 1.11 -2.89
C CYS A 13 -7.73 2.12 -1.99
N TRP A 14 -8.37 1.62 -0.93
CA TRP A 14 -9.05 2.44 0.07
C TRP A 14 -8.84 1.91 1.49
N TRP A 15 -9.32 2.64 2.49
CA TRP A 15 -9.25 2.19 3.88
C TRP A 15 -10.51 2.51 4.69
N ARG A 16 -10.77 1.64 5.67
CA ARG A 16 -11.83 1.81 6.68
C ARG A 16 -11.26 1.46 8.06
N GLY A 17 -10.97 2.49 8.86
CA GLY A 17 -10.30 2.31 10.16
C GLY A 17 -8.85 1.84 9.99
N PRO A 18 -8.36 0.83 10.74
CA PRO A 18 -7.00 0.30 10.65
C PRO A 18 -6.79 -0.69 9.47
N ARG A 19 -7.86 -0.98 8.70
CA ARG A 19 -7.83 -1.96 7.61
C ARG A 19 -7.66 -1.31 6.24
N HIS A 20 -6.74 -1.85 5.45
CA HIS A 20 -6.49 -1.50 4.06
C HIS A 20 -7.15 -2.51 3.14
N TYR A 21 -7.74 -2.04 2.04
CA TYR A 21 -8.24 -2.90 0.99
C TYR A 21 -7.77 -2.38 -0.35
N CYS A 22 -7.42 -3.30 -1.24
CA CYS A 22 -7.24 -2.98 -2.65
C CYS A 22 -8.07 -3.94 -3.48
N MET A 23 -8.80 -3.37 -4.44
CA MET A 23 -9.63 -4.11 -5.38
C MET A 23 -9.03 -4.01 -6.77
N ASP A 24 -9.10 -5.09 -7.53
CA ASP A 24 -8.89 -5.05 -8.96
C ASP A 24 -10.18 -4.52 -9.62
N THR A 25 -10.10 -3.40 -10.32
CA THR A 25 -11.23 -2.73 -10.99
C THR A 25 -11.69 -3.49 -12.23
N THR A 26 -10.92 -4.45 -12.71
CA THR A 26 -11.29 -5.32 -13.84
C THR A 26 -12.27 -6.42 -13.40
N SER A 27 -12.01 -7.04 -12.25
CA SER A 27 -12.80 -8.13 -11.68
C SER A 27 -13.78 -7.69 -10.59
N GLY A 28 -13.62 -6.47 -10.05
CA GLY A 28 -14.42 -5.95 -8.94
C GLY A 28 -14.18 -6.68 -7.60
N LYS A 29 -13.13 -7.51 -7.52
CA LYS A 29 -12.83 -8.32 -6.34
C LYS A 29 -11.76 -7.66 -5.49
N VAL A 30 -11.87 -7.83 -4.16
CA VAL A 30 -10.81 -7.49 -3.22
C VAL A 30 -9.62 -8.40 -3.47
N ALA A 31 -8.51 -7.80 -3.90
CA ALA A 31 -7.27 -8.49 -4.18
C ALA A 31 -6.48 -8.76 -2.89
N TYR A 32 -6.46 -7.81 -1.94
CA TYR A 32 -5.78 -7.99 -0.66
C TYR A 32 -6.34 -7.07 0.44
N SER A 33 -6.16 -7.50 1.69
CA SER A 33 -6.52 -6.74 2.89
C SER A 33 -5.41 -6.81 3.94
N ILE A 34 -4.87 -5.65 4.33
CA ILE A 34 -3.85 -5.55 5.38
C ILE A 34 -4.54 -5.07 6.65
N GLN A 35 -4.58 -5.92 7.68
CA GLN A 35 -5.09 -5.55 9.00
C GLN A 35 -3.99 -4.91 9.85
N ASP A 36 -4.36 -3.91 10.65
CA ASP A 36 -3.49 -3.24 11.63
C ASP A 36 -2.15 -2.71 11.08
N ALA A 37 -2.16 -2.26 9.83
CA ALA A 37 -0.96 -1.71 9.19
C ALA A 37 -0.44 -0.43 9.89
N HIS A 38 -1.34 0.37 10.47
CA HIS A 38 -1.00 1.56 11.23
C HIS A 38 -1.98 1.74 12.39
N SER A 39 -1.47 2.23 13.53
CA SER A 39 -2.27 2.56 14.73
C SER A 39 -3.01 3.89 14.60
N SER A 40 -2.75 4.64 13.53
CA SER A 40 -3.30 5.97 13.28
C SER A 40 -3.79 6.14 11.84
N ARG A 41 -4.34 7.31 11.54
CA ARG A 41 -4.90 7.63 10.22
C ARG A 41 -3.81 7.63 9.15
N ILE A 42 -4.03 6.80 8.13
CA ILE A 42 -3.25 6.77 6.90
C ILE A 42 -3.45 8.07 6.11
N LYS A 43 -2.37 8.57 5.55
CA LYS A 43 -2.28 9.84 4.84
C LYS A 43 -2.09 9.67 3.35
N GLY A 44 -1.46 8.58 2.94
CA GLY A 44 -1.40 8.19 1.54
C GLY A 44 -0.94 6.76 1.37
N LEU A 45 -1.21 6.25 0.17
CA LEU A 45 -0.88 4.91 -0.29
C LEU A 45 -0.34 5.01 -1.71
N VAL A 46 0.78 4.34 -1.96
CA VAL A 46 1.40 4.26 -3.28
C VAL A 46 1.67 2.81 -3.60
N ALA A 47 1.21 2.33 -4.74
CA ALA A 47 1.55 1.01 -5.25
C ALA A 47 2.55 1.13 -6.41
N PHE A 48 3.53 0.22 -6.47
CA PHE A 48 4.44 0.09 -7.60
C PHE A 48 4.86 -1.38 -7.83
N LYS A 49 5.19 -1.69 -9.09
CA LYS A 49 5.61 -3.02 -9.54
C LYS A 49 7.12 -3.08 -9.49
N SER A 50 7.66 -4.26 -9.21
CA SER A 50 9.04 -4.55 -9.59
C SER A 50 9.21 -4.35 -11.11
N ARG A 51 10.40 -3.94 -11.54
CA ARG A 51 10.72 -3.60 -12.95
C ARG A 51 10.70 -4.78 -13.91
N SER A 52 10.48 -5.99 -13.41
CA SER A 52 10.34 -7.16 -14.25
C SER A 52 8.95 -7.16 -14.91
N ASP A 53 8.92 -7.25 -16.25
CA ASP A 53 7.73 -7.62 -17.04
C ASP A 53 7.21 -9.02 -16.71
N ASP A 54 7.84 -9.68 -15.74
CA ASP A 54 7.44 -10.95 -15.20
C ASP A 54 6.06 -10.83 -14.52
N PRO A 55 5.09 -11.69 -14.88
CA PRO A 55 3.80 -11.75 -14.19
C PRO A 55 3.96 -12.14 -12.71
N GLU A 56 5.10 -12.74 -12.31
CA GLU A 56 5.47 -13.01 -10.94
C GLU A 56 6.23 -11.87 -10.24
N ALA A 57 6.34 -10.69 -10.86
CA ALA A 57 6.95 -9.53 -10.24
C ALA A 57 6.23 -9.16 -8.92
N SER A 58 6.99 -8.99 -7.83
CA SER A 58 6.44 -8.50 -6.56
C SER A 58 5.76 -7.15 -6.75
N ASN A 59 4.53 -7.06 -6.24
CA ASN A 59 3.78 -5.82 -6.16
C ASN A 59 4.01 -5.25 -4.77
N PHE A 60 4.54 -4.03 -4.72
CA PHE A 60 4.79 -3.34 -3.46
C PHE A 60 3.72 -2.28 -3.22
N VAL A 61 3.27 -2.21 -1.98
CA VAL A 61 2.39 -1.16 -1.48
C VAL A 61 3.14 -0.42 -0.40
N VAL A 62 3.12 0.90 -0.47
CA VAL A 62 3.69 1.77 0.54
C VAL A 62 2.57 2.53 1.20
N SER A 63 2.50 2.46 2.52
CA SER A 63 1.56 3.21 3.35
C SER A 63 2.31 4.22 4.20
N ALA A 64 1.78 5.45 4.26
CA ALA A 64 2.26 6.48 5.17
C ALA A 64 1.14 6.89 6.10
N SER A 65 1.47 7.09 7.37
CA SER A 65 0.49 7.39 8.41
C SER A 65 0.90 8.53 9.31
N SER A 66 -0.10 9.08 9.99
CA SER A 66 0.05 10.12 11.01
C SER A 66 0.85 9.64 12.23
N ASP A 67 1.03 8.33 12.40
CA ASP A 67 1.89 7.73 13.43
C ASP A 67 3.38 8.04 13.21
N GLY A 68 3.73 8.59 12.04
CA GLY A 68 5.09 8.94 11.66
C GLY A 68 5.85 7.83 10.96
N PHE A 69 5.20 6.70 10.71
CA PHE A 69 5.78 5.56 10.02
C PHE A 69 5.37 5.51 8.55
N ILE A 70 6.34 5.14 7.72
CA ILE A 70 6.14 4.70 6.34
C ILE A 70 6.44 3.21 6.32
N ARG A 71 5.51 2.39 5.84
CA ARG A 71 5.64 0.93 5.77
C ARG A 71 5.53 0.47 4.33
N VAL A 72 6.39 -0.46 3.93
CA VAL A 72 6.38 -1.13 2.64
C VAL A 72 5.88 -2.54 2.82
N TRP A 73 4.96 -2.97 1.96
CA TRP A 73 4.29 -4.26 2.00
C TRP A 73 4.48 -4.95 0.66
N ASP A 74 4.92 -6.21 0.66
CA ASP A 74 4.79 -7.06 -0.52
C ASP A 74 3.40 -7.70 -0.49
N VAL A 75 2.58 -7.43 -1.52
CA VAL A 75 1.20 -7.93 -1.63
C VAL A 75 1.14 -9.46 -1.45
N ARG A 76 2.13 -10.19 -1.94
CA ARG A 76 2.20 -11.66 -1.81
C ARG A 76 2.35 -12.12 -0.36
N MET A 77 2.99 -11.30 0.47
CA MET A 77 3.17 -11.59 1.90
C MET A 77 2.01 -11.11 2.76
N THR A 78 1.08 -10.33 2.20
CA THR A 78 -0.08 -9.80 2.94
C THR A 78 -1.21 -10.82 3.16
N THR A 79 -1.17 -11.98 2.49
CA THR A 79 -2.15 -13.05 2.65
C THR A 79 -1.95 -13.92 3.89
N LYS A 80 -0.83 -13.74 4.62
CA LYS A 80 -0.56 -14.45 5.88
C LYS A 80 -1.40 -13.88 7.02
N ASP A 81 -1.79 -14.71 8.00
CA ASP A 81 -2.59 -14.34 9.18
C ASP A 81 -2.13 -13.07 9.92
N LYS A 82 -0.83 -12.73 9.81
CA LYS A 82 -0.28 -11.46 10.30
C LYS A 82 0.63 -10.85 9.24
N PRO A 83 0.16 -9.85 8.48
CA PRO A 83 0.99 -9.20 7.48
C PRO A 83 2.10 -8.42 8.18
N THR A 84 3.36 -8.76 7.87
CA THR A 84 4.55 -8.05 8.35
C THR A 84 5.03 -7.09 7.26
N PRO A 85 5.35 -5.83 7.59
CA PRO A 85 5.92 -4.91 6.61
C PRO A 85 7.30 -5.44 6.18
N LEU A 86 7.58 -5.37 4.89
CA LEU A 86 8.89 -5.68 4.31
C LEU A 86 9.94 -4.67 4.79
N ALA A 87 9.53 -3.41 4.93
CA ALA A 87 10.36 -2.34 5.45
C ALA A 87 9.51 -1.34 6.22
N GLU A 88 10.11 -0.72 7.23
CA GLU A 88 9.51 0.35 8.02
C GLU A 88 10.52 1.49 8.17
N ALA A 89 10.07 2.72 7.94
CA ALA A 89 10.85 3.93 8.15
C ALA A 89 10.09 4.88 9.09
N ASN A 90 10.73 5.25 10.20
CA ASN A 90 10.21 6.23 11.14
C ASN A 90 10.74 7.63 10.79
N THR A 91 9.83 8.53 10.44
CA THR A 91 10.14 9.91 10.06
C THR A 91 10.24 10.87 11.25
N LYS A 92 9.95 10.37 12.47
CA LYS A 92 9.85 11.12 13.73
C LYS A 92 8.91 12.33 13.69
N SER A 93 8.06 12.39 12.68
CA SER A 93 7.20 13.53 12.38
C SER A 93 5.81 13.05 11.96
N ARG A 94 4.79 13.86 12.21
CA ARG A 94 3.43 13.55 11.76
C ARG A 94 3.34 13.74 10.25
N LEU A 95 3.12 12.66 9.51
CA LEU A 95 2.94 12.74 8.07
C LEU A 95 1.59 13.39 7.72
N THR A 96 1.59 14.20 6.66
CA THR A 96 0.43 14.96 6.19
C THR A 96 0.00 14.57 4.78
N CYS A 97 0.94 14.17 3.93
CA CYS A 97 0.73 13.65 2.58
C CYS A 97 1.82 12.62 2.24
N LEU A 98 1.56 11.81 1.21
CA LEU A 98 2.54 10.91 0.60
C LEU A 98 2.36 10.99 -0.91
N ALA A 99 3.46 11.19 -1.63
CA ALA A 99 3.56 11.03 -3.07
C ALA A 99 4.72 10.08 -3.36
N GLY A 100 4.55 9.22 -4.35
CA GLY A 100 5.58 8.28 -4.75
C GLY A 100 5.48 7.99 -6.24
N SER A 101 6.63 7.93 -6.88
CA SER A 101 6.79 7.55 -8.28
C SER A 101 7.78 6.41 -8.37
N SER A 102 7.62 5.55 -9.37
CA SER A 102 8.68 4.60 -9.71
C SER A 102 9.83 5.40 -10.32
N LEU A 103 11.03 5.32 -9.74
CA LEU A 103 12.20 5.89 -10.39
C LEU A 103 12.55 5.01 -11.58
N ARG A 104 12.57 5.59 -12.79
CA ARG A 104 13.26 5.03 -13.96
C ARG A 104 14.69 5.58 -13.99
N MET A 105 15.56 5.05 -13.14
CA MET A 105 17.01 4.97 -13.42
C MET A 105 17.27 4.04 -14.58
#